data_AF-A0A848MBJ3-F1
#
_entry.id   AF-A0A848MBJ3-F1
#
_cell.length_a   1.000
_cell.length_b   1.000
_cell.length_c   1.000
_cell.angle_alpha   90.00
_cell.angle_beta   90.00
_cell.angle_gamma   90.00
#
_symmetry.space_group_name_H-M   'P 1'
#
loop_
_entity.id
_entity.type
_entity.pdbx_description
1 polymer ?
#
loop_
_entity_poly.entity_id
_entity_poly.type
_entity_poly.pdbx_seq_one_letter_code
_entity_poly.pdbx_strand_id
1 'polypeptide(L)'
;MKTETLKGNTSFIRLAVGMVLLLMLGAILASHNAGAASAKPIEVKYDEKKLSFTPDPILDKGTTLVPFRPLFEGMGMSVKWDKTKQTVTGTKDGLNIVLRINSKQATVNGKTIQLSLAPEIRNGSTLVPLRFVGESTGAYVAWNPYAPEILIYSDHFFKSNGVTKEQVRKAFEDHLAKIKAQVEAEKAANTTVKVPAAPKGSGVYKPASSNSVDLNNLQGMYYGFRPDYDGSECGGMCWDIYTFLPGKKIVTGQPANGGPETINCTKDTCRSYTISGNKLSIQGGSTHTIKKVNGRLVIDDIELEAVKPVKNDQKLSGTYTYRGFSGLIGISGGATSWSTTITFKADGTFESDHMMIGSVNGGAPTTGASGSSTSGSYRITGNTIVLAYRDKTVENELFFIQDGASASEIQIGENYFRTE
;
A
#
# COMPACT_ATOMS: atom_id res chain seq x y z
N MET A 1 -59.90 9.03 28.51
CA MET A 1 -58.91 8.31 27.68
C MET A 1 -57.56 8.97 27.86
N LYS A 2 -56.67 8.37 28.65
CA LYS A 2 -55.28 8.82 28.81
C LYS A 2 -54.42 7.96 27.88
N THR A 3 -53.64 8.63 27.05
CA THR A 3 -52.60 8.07 26.20
C THR A 3 -51.45 7.58 27.06
N GLU A 4 -51.18 6.27 27.04
CA GLU A 4 -49.95 5.71 27.60
C GLU A 4 -48.87 5.66 26.51
N THR A 5 -47.82 6.45 26.71
CA THR A 5 -46.62 6.48 25.88
C THR A 5 -45.69 5.34 26.29
N LEU A 6 -45.42 4.43 25.35
CA LEU A 6 -44.44 3.35 25.48
C LEU A 6 -43.05 3.87 25.88
N LYS A 7 -42.58 3.52 27.09
CA LYS A 7 -41.17 3.66 27.48
C LYS A 7 -40.35 2.54 26.84
N GLY A 8 -39.63 2.87 25.76
CA GLY A 8 -38.62 2.00 25.16
C GLY A 8 -37.49 1.70 26.15
N ASN A 9 -37.23 0.41 26.35
CA ASN A 9 -36.35 -0.13 27.38
C ASN A 9 -34.88 -0.04 26.96
N THR A 10 -34.16 0.98 27.46
CA THR A 10 -32.74 1.26 27.19
C THR A 10 -31.78 0.17 27.70
N SER A 11 -32.25 -0.77 28.52
CA SER A 11 -31.47 -1.89 29.07
C SER A 11 -31.20 -2.99 28.02
N PHE A 12 -32.16 -3.26 27.14
CA PHE A 12 -32.01 -4.30 26.09
C PHE A 12 -31.02 -3.89 24.99
N ILE A 13 -30.97 -2.61 24.64
CA ILE A 13 -30.04 -2.06 23.64
C ILE A 13 -28.59 -2.16 24.13
N ARG A 14 -28.34 -1.93 25.43
CA ARG A 14 -27.01 -2.10 26.04
C ARG A 14 -26.55 -3.56 26.06
N LEU A 15 -27.48 -4.51 26.22
CA LEU A 15 -27.18 -5.94 26.23
C LEU A 15 -26.87 -6.47 24.82
N ALA A 16 -27.63 -6.06 23.81
CA ALA A 16 -27.43 -6.47 22.41
C ALA A 16 -26.10 -5.93 21.83
N VAL A 17 -25.77 -4.66 22.08
CA VAL A 17 -24.47 -4.06 21.68
C VAL A 17 -23.30 -4.70 22.46
N GLY A 18 -23.51 -5.09 23.71
CA GLY A 18 -22.52 -5.81 24.52
C GLY A 18 -22.24 -7.23 24.01
N MET A 19 -23.24 -7.94 23.48
CA MET A 19 -23.10 -9.31 22.98
C MET A 19 -22.37 -9.38 21.62
N VAL A 20 -22.56 -8.38 20.76
CA VAL A 20 -21.78 -8.19 19.51
C VAL A 20 -20.29 -7.90 19.83
N LEU A 21 -20.01 -7.21 20.93
CA LEU A 21 -18.64 -6.95 21.41
C LEU A 21 -17.99 -8.14 22.13
N LEU A 22 -18.77 -8.99 22.81
CA LEU A 22 -18.26 -10.15 23.57
C LEU A 22 -17.93 -11.35 22.66
N LEU A 23 -18.63 -11.51 21.52
CA LEU A 23 -18.37 -12.57 20.55
C LEU A 23 -17.15 -12.30 19.63
N MET A 24 -16.66 -11.06 19.59
CA MET A 24 -15.38 -10.71 18.96
C MET A 24 -14.16 -11.03 19.85
N LEU A 25 -14.38 -11.35 21.14
CA LEU A 25 -13.32 -11.45 22.15
C LEU A 25 -12.80 -12.88 22.40
N GLY A 26 -13.24 -13.87 21.63
CA GLY A 26 -12.98 -15.29 21.90
C GLY A 26 -12.09 -15.99 20.88
N ALA A 27 -10.77 -15.72 20.87
CA ALA A 27 -9.70 -16.69 20.56
C ALA A 27 -8.32 -16.02 20.42
N ILE A 28 -7.67 -15.65 21.53
CA ILE A 28 -6.20 -15.42 21.53
C ILE A 28 -5.58 -16.02 22.79
N LEU A 29 -5.72 -17.33 22.97
CA LEU A 29 -4.82 -18.10 23.83
C LEU A 29 -4.76 -19.54 23.29
N ALA A 30 -3.92 -19.79 22.28
CA ALA A 30 -3.16 -21.04 22.10
C ALA A 30 -2.39 -21.06 20.76
N SER A 31 -1.14 -21.53 20.84
CA SER A 31 -0.30 -22.09 19.77
C SER A 31 0.48 -21.13 18.88
N HIS A 32 1.70 -20.82 19.35
CA HIS A 32 2.80 -20.34 18.50
C HIS A 32 3.38 -21.54 17.74
N ASN A 33 2.93 -21.77 16.51
CA ASN A 33 3.70 -22.55 15.55
C ASN A 33 4.30 -21.59 14.53
N ALA A 34 5.64 -21.54 14.52
CA ALA A 34 6.44 -20.87 13.53
C ALA A 34 6.38 -21.65 12.21
N GLY A 35 5.38 -21.37 11.38
CA GLY A 35 5.43 -21.58 9.94
C GLY A 35 5.67 -20.24 9.25
N ALA A 36 6.24 -20.24 8.05
CA ALA A 36 6.25 -19.06 7.19
C ALA A 36 4.83 -18.50 7.14
N ALA A 37 4.62 -17.33 7.75
CA ALA A 37 3.30 -16.74 7.84
C ALA A 37 2.95 -16.22 6.44
N SER A 38 2.27 -17.06 5.66
CA SER A 38 1.39 -16.57 4.60
C SER A 38 0.57 -15.43 5.22
N ALA A 39 0.58 -14.25 4.60
CA ALA A 39 -0.31 -13.17 5.00
C ALA A 39 -1.70 -13.77 5.20
N LYS A 40 -2.29 -13.59 6.38
CA LYS A 40 -3.59 -14.17 6.69
C LYS A 40 -4.58 -13.67 5.63
N PRO A 41 -5.34 -14.56 4.96
CA PRO A 41 -6.30 -14.15 3.95
C PRO A 41 -7.32 -13.20 4.57
N ILE A 42 -7.80 -12.23 3.79
CA ILE A 42 -8.81 -11.29 4.26
C ILE A 42 -10.09 -12.07 4.54
N GLU A 43 -10.58 -12.01 5.77
CA GLU A 43 -11.87 -12.59 6.14
C GLU A 43 -13.00 -11.63 5.81
N VAL A 44 -14.15 -12.16 5.40
CA VAL A 44 -15.36 -11.36 5.22
C VAL A 44 -16.49 -12.02 6.00
N LYS A 45 -17.22 -11.23 6.78
CA LYS A 45 -18.42 -11.65 7.48
C LYS A 45 -19.61 -10.83 7.01
N TYR A 46 -20.71 -11.51 6.70
CA TYR A 46 -22.00 -10.90 6.41
C TYR A 46 -22.99 -11.28 7.53
N ASP A 47 -23.50 -10.27 8.24
CA ASP A 47 -24.35 -10.46 9.42
C ASP A 47 -23.75 -11.50 10.39
N GLU A 48 -22.48 -11.31 10.75
CA GLU A 48 -21.64 -12.18 11.60
C GLU A 48 -21.28 -13.56 11.02
N LYS A 49 -21.92 -13.97 9.93
CA LYS A 49 -21.61 -15.22 9.23
C LYS A 49 -20.41 -15.05 8.29
N LYS A 50 -19.37 -15.86 8.48
CA LYS A 50 -18.21 -15.90 7.57
C LYS A 50 -18.63 -16.31 6.16
N LEU A 51 -18.18 -15.53 5.17
CA LEU A 51 -18.27 -15.88 3.75
C LEU A 51 -16.98 -16.57 3.32
N SER A 52 -17.11 -17.66 2.56
CA SER A 52 -15.98 -18.41 2.01
C SER A 52 -15.78 -18.04 0.55
N PHE A 53 -14.53 -17.78 0.17
CA PHE A 53 -14.15 -17.46 -1.20
C PHE A 53 -13.10 -18.42 -1.71
N THR A 54 -13.12 -18.66 -3.01
CA THR A 54 -12.06 -19.38 -3.73
C THR A 54 -12.00 -18.79 -5.14
N PRO A 55 -10.93 -18.08 -5.52
CA PRO A 55 -9.75 -17.72 -4.73
C PRO A 55 -10.07 -16.78 -3.56
N ASP A 56 -9.13 -16.66 -2.62
CA ASP A 56 -9.26 -15.75 -1.47
C ASP A 56 -9.44 -14.28 -1.91
N PRO A 57 -10.09 -13.43 -1.08
CA PRO A 57 -10.15 -11.99 -1.32
C PRO A 57 -8.76 -11.38 -1.46
N ILE A 58 -8.64 -10.39 -2.34
CA ILE A 58 -7.39 -9.67 -2.58
C ILE A 58 -7.57 -8.17 -2.30
N LEU A 59 -6.54 -7.52 -1.77
CA LEU A 59 -6.48 -6.07 -1.69
C LEU A 59 -5.67 -5.56 -2.88
N ASP A 60 -6.28 -4.73 -3.72
CA ASP A 60 -5.64 -4.15 -4.89
C ASP A 60 -5.95 -2.65 -4.95
N LYS A 61 -4.90 -1.80 -5.01
CA LYS A 61 -5.00 -0.34 -5.02
C LYS A 61 -5.99 0.22 -3.97
N GLY A 62 -5.94 -0.32 -2.75
CA GLY A 62 -6.82 0.07 -1.65
C GLY A 62 -8.27 -0.40 -1.75
N THR A 63 -8.61 -1.23 -2.73
CA THR A 63 -9.94 -1.83 -2.93
C THR A 63 -9.87 -3.35 -2.73
N THR A 64 -10.71 -3.90 -1.85
CA THR A 64 -10.84 -5.36 -1.74
C THR A 64 -11.68 -5.92 -2.87
N LEU A 65 -11.09 -6.79 -3.68
CA LEU A 65 -11.77 -7.55 -4.72
C LEU A 65 -12.05 -8.97 -4.22
N VAL A 66 -13.25 -9.47 -4.51
CA VAL A 66 -13.67 -10.83 -4.15
C VAL A 66 -14.35 -11.53 -5.30
N PRO A 67 -14.33 -12.88 -5.34
CA PRO A 67 -15.19 -13.63 -6.25
C PRO A 67 -16.65 -13.19 -6.13
N PHE A 68 -17.24 -12.79 -7.27
CA PHE A 68 -18.55 -12.15 -7.26
C PHE A 68 -19.65 -13.06 -6.70
N ARG A 69 -19.66 -14.35 -7.06
CA ARG A 69 -20.79 -15.23 -6.75
C ARG A 69 -20.98 -15.44 -5.23
N PRO A 70 -19.97 -15.85 -4.45
CA PRO A 70 -20.13 -16.01 -3.00
C PRO A 70 -20.56 -14.72 -2.29
N LEU A 71 -20.09 -13.55 -2.77
CA LEU A 71 -20.50 -12.27 -2.22
C LEU A 71 -22.00 -12.01 -2.46
N PHE A 72 -22.44 -12.06 -3.72
CA PHE A 72 -23.82 -11.75 -4.08
C PHE A 72 -24.81 -12.75 -3.47
N GLU A 73 -24.53 -14.05 -3.56
CA GLU A 73 -25.39 -15.10 -2.99
C GLU A 73 -25.40 -15.04 -1.46
N GLY A 74 -24.25 -14.76 -0.83
CA GLY A 74 -24.15 -14.57 0.62
C GLY A 74 -25.02 -13.42 1.15
N MET A 75 -25.22 -12.38 0.34
CA MET A 75 -26.13 -11.26 0.63
C MET A 75 -27.58 -11.52 0.19
N GLY A 76 -27.89 -12.74 -0.25
CA GLY A 76 -29.23 -13.15 -0.69
C GLY A 76 -29.66 -12.56 -2.04
N MET A 77 -28.70 -12.24 -2.92
CA MET A 77 -28.97 -11.75 -4.27
C MET A 77 -28.98 -12.89 -5.29
N SER A 78 -29.82 -12.79 -6.31
CA SER A 78 -29.69 -13.60 -7.52
C SER A 78 -28.59 -13.03 -8.40
N VAL A 79 -27.80 -13.89 -9.05
CA VAL A 79 -26.63 -13.45 -9.82
C VAL A 79 -26.58 -14.10 -11.20
N LYS A 80 -26.22 -13.31 -12.21
CA LYS A 80 -26.03 -13.73 -13.59
C LYS A 80 -24.67 -13.26 -14.09
N TRP A 81 -23.98 -14.14 -14.79
CA TRP A 81 -22.76 -13.82 -15.53
C TRP A 81 -23.02 -13.96 -17.03
N ASP A 82 -22.84 -12.87 -17.77
CA ASP A 82 -22.88 -12.84 -19.24
C ASP A 82 -21.45 -12.87 -19.77
N LYS A 83 -21.04 -14.04 -20.29
CA LYS A 83 -19.68 -14.25 -20.81
C LYS A 83 -19.39 -13.40 -22.04
N THR A 84 -20.38 -13.19 -22.91
CA THR A 84 -20.22 -12.45 -24.18
C THR A 84 -20.04 -10.96 -23.90
N LYS A 85 -20.81 -10.42 -22.96
CA LYS A 85 -20.72 -9.01 -22.56
C LYS A 85 -19.70 -8.76 -21.46
N GLN A 86 -19.09 -9.82 -20.92
CA GLN A 86 -18.25 -9.81 -19.72
C GLN A 86 -18.89 -8.98 -18.60
N THR A 87 -20.12 -9.34 -18.25
CA THR A 87 -20.96 -8.55 -17.34
C THR A 87 -21.50 -9.42 -16.21
N VAL A 88 -21.29 -8.98 -14.97
CA VAL A 88 -21.97 -9.49 -13.77
C VAL A 88 -23.23 -8.66 -13.54
N THR A 89 -24.35 -9.34 -13.32
CA THR A 89 -25.61 -8.71 -12.92
C THR A 89 -26.11 -9.37 -11.64
N GLY A 90 -26.41 -8.57 -10.62
CA GLY A 90 -27.03 -9.05 -9.39
C GLY A 90 -28.33 -8.33 -9.10
N THR A 91 -29.33 -9.08 -8.64
CA THR A 91 -30.68 -8.57 -8.39
C THR A 91 -31.25 -9.03 -7.07
N LYS A 92 -31.95 -8.13 -6.35
CA LYS A 92 -32.65 -8.43 -5.09
C LYS A 92 -33.68 -7.34 -4.78
N ASP A 93 -34.94 -7.67 -4.51
CA ASP A 93 -35.95 -6.73 -3.98
C ASP A 93 -36.02 -5.36 -4.70
N GLY A 94 -36.01 -5.36 -6.05
CA GLY A 94 -36.03 -4.13 -6.86
C GLY A 94 -34.66 -3.45 -7.06
N LEU A 95 -33.61 -3.96 -6.42
CA LEU A 95 -32.21 -3.63 -6.70
C LEU A 95 -31.70 -4.40 -7.91
N ASN A 96 -30.98 -3.71 -8.79
CA ASN A 96 -30.27 -4.25 -9.94
C ASN A 96 -28.88 -3.61 -10.04
N ILE A 97 -27.83 -4.40 -9.82
CA ILE A 97 -26.44 -3.99 -9.92
C ILE A 97 -25.83 -4.62 -11.17
N VAL A 98 -25.23 -3.82 -12.04
CA VAL A 98 -24.54 -4.27 -13.24
C VAL A 98 -23.10 -3.80 -13.22
N LEU A 99 -22.18 -4.75 -13.38
CA LEU A 99 -20.73 -4.57 -13.34
C LEU A 99 -20.13 -5.17 -14.61
N ARG A 100 -19.34 -4.38 -15.34
CA ARG A 100 -18.66 -4.85 -16.55
C ARG A 100 -17.17 -5.00 -16.27
N ILE A 101 -16.58 -6.12 -16.69
CA ILE A 101 -15.13 -6.35 -16.55
C ILE A 101 -14.34 -5.25 -17.25
N ASN A 102 -13.27 -4.81 -16.59
CA ASN A 102 -12.35 -3.75 -17.02
C ASN A 102 -13.02 -2.38 -17.23
N SER A 103 -14.27 -2.21 -16.79
CA SER A 103 -14.95 -0.92 -16.78
C SER A 103 -15.12 -0.46 -15.35
N LYS A 104 -14.69 0.77 -15.06
CA LYS A 104 -15.02 1.39 -13.78
C LYS A 104 -16.48 1.87 -13.73
N GLN A 105 -17.18 1.97 -14.87
CA GLN A 105 -18.59 2.37 -14.89
C GLN A 105 -19.48 1.18 -14.54
N ALA A 106 -20.17 1.29 -13.40
CA ALA A 106 -21.22 0.37 -12.96
C ALA A 106 -22.60 1.04 -13.11
N THR A 107 -23.67 0.25 -13.08
CA THR A 107 -25.02 0.81 -12.93
C THR A 107 -25.75 0.18 -11.75
N VAL A 108 -26.43 1.00 -10.96
CA VAL A 108 -27.33 0.58 -9.89
C VAL A 108 -28.72 1.13 -10.20
N ASN A 109 -29.71 0.25 -10.40
CA ASN A 109 -31.07 0.62 -10.79
C ASN A 109 -31.13 1.54 -12.02
N GLY A 110 -30.26 1.29 -13.00
CA GLY A 110 -30.15 2.09 -14.23
C GLY A 110 -29.37 3.40 -14.09
N LYS A 111 -28.97 3.80 -12.87
CA LYS A 111 -28.11 4.97 -12.64
C LYS A 111 -26.64 4.57 -12.71
N THR A 112 -25.86 5.29 -13.51
CA THR A 112 -24.41 5.08 -13.63
C THR A 112 -23.68 5.55 -12.37
N ILE A 113 -22.81 4.71 -11.83
CA ILE A 113 -21.96 4.98 -10.67
C ILE A 113 -20.51 4.66 -11.03
N GLN A 114 -19.58 5.52 -10.62
CA GLN A 114 -18.17 5.32 -10.88
C GLN A 114 -17.53 4.44 -9.79
N LEU A 115 -16.77 3.41 -10.17
CA LEU A 115 -16.05 2.52 -9.27
C LEU A 115 -14.62 3.03 -8.99
N SER A 116 -14.11 2.76 -7.78
CA SER A 116 -12.69 2.99 -7.43
C SER A 116 -11.76 2.11 -8.27
N LEU A 117 -12.10 0.83 -8.38
CA LEU A 117 -11.39 -0.19 -9.15
C LEU A 117 -12.39 -0.95 -10.03
N ALA A 118 -12.00 -1.26 -11.26
CA ALA A 118 -12.85 -2.03 -12.16
C ALA A 118 -12.94 -3.50 -11.70
N PRO A 119 -14.07 -4.19 -11.93
CA PRO A 119 -14.13 -5.64 -11.86
C PRO A 119 -13.14 -6.24 -12.86
N GLU A 120 -12.51 -7.35 -12.51
CA GLU A 120 -11.49 -7.98 -13.34
C GLU A 120 -11.61 -9.50 -13.33
N ILE A 121 -10.93 -10.16 -14.27
CA ILE A 121 -10.78 -11.61 -14.27
C ILE A 121 -9.32 -11.91 -13.95
N ARG A 122 -9.07 -12.54 -12.79
CA ARG A 122 -7.75 -12.94 -12.34
C ARG A 122 -7.73 -14.45 -12.12
N ASN A 123 -6.79 -15.15 -12.75
CA ASN A 123 -6.66 -16.61 -12.66
C ASN A 123 -7.98 -17.36 -12.91
N GLY A 124 -8.74 -16.91 -13.92
CA GLY A 124 -10.03 -17.51 -14.30
C GLY A 124 -11.21 -17.16 -13.39
N SER A 125 -11.00 -16.40 -12.31
CA SER A 125 -12.06 -15.96 -11.40
C SER A 125 -12.45 -14.51 -11.65
N THR A 126 -13.76 -14.25 -11.72
CA THR A 126 -14.29 -12.89 -11.83
C THR A 126 -14.36 -12.25 -10.45
N LEU A 127 -13.58 -11.19 -10.26
CA LEU A 127 -13.46 -10.46 -9.01
C LEU A 127 -14.16 -9.10 -9.11
N VAL A 128 -14.87 -8.70 -8.06
CA VAL A 128 -15.64 -7.46 -8.00
C VAL A 128 -15.29 -6.65 -6.76
N PRO A 129 -15.39 -5.31 -6.80
CA PRO A 129 -15.18 -4.46 -5.63
C PRO A 129 -16.22 -4.75 -4.53
N LEU A 130 -15.79 -5.36 -3.43
CA LEU A 130 -16.69 -5.83 -2.37
C LEU A 130 -17.51 -4.68 -1.77
N ARG A 131 -16.83 -3.59 -1.38
CA ARG A 131 -17.47 -2.45 -0.70
C ARG A 131 -18.58 -1.84 -1.56
N PHE A 132 -18.31 -1.64 -2.85
CA PHE A 132 -19.32 -1.10 -3.76
C PHE A 132 -20.58 -1.97 -3.80
N VAL A 133 -20.42 -3.29 -3.94
CA VAL A 133 -21.57 -4.20 -4.00
C VAL A 133 -22.31 -4.20 -2.66
N GLY A 134 -21.58 -4.31 -1.54
CA GLY A 134 -22.17 -4.30 -0.20
C GLY A 134 -22.95 -3.01 0.09
N GLU A 135 -22.35 -1.84 -0.13
CA GLU A 135 -23.00 -0.55 0.13
C GLU A 135 -24.17 -0.28 -0.83
N SER A 136 -24.12 -0.82 -2.07
CA SER A 136 -25.25 -0.73 -3.01
C SER A 136 -26.51 -1.47 -2.53
N THR A 137 -26.36 -2.41 -1.58
CA THR A 137 -27.51 -3.07 -0.93
C THR A 137 -28.09 -2.28 0.25
N GLY A 138 -27.48 -1.14 0.62
CA GLY A 138 -27.80 -0.37 1.82
C GLY A 138 -27.01 -0.80 3.07
N ALA A 139 -26.35 -1.96 3.02
CA ALA A 139 -25.55 -2.49 4.12
C ALA A 139 -24.44 -1.52 4.58
N TYR A 140 -24.07 -1.63 5.85
CA TYR A 140 -22.88 -1.00 6.39
C TYR A 140 -21.67 -1.91 6.16
N VAL A 141 -20.60 -1.38 5.58
CA VAL A 141 -19.35 -2.12 5.35
C VAL A 141 -18.23 -1.51 6.18
N ALA A 142 -17.67 -2.27 7.11
CA ALA A 142 -16.57 -1.88 7.97
C ALA A 142 -15.31 -2.69 7.67
N TRP A 143 -14.15 -2.07 7.83
CA TRP A 143 -12.84 -2.71 7.70
C TRP A 143 -12.12 -2.67 9.05
N ASN A 144 -11.69 -3.83 9.53
CA ASN A 144 -10.81 -3.91 10.69
C ASN A 144 -9.35 -3.93 10.18
N PRO A 145 -8.51 -2.94 10.51
CA PRO A 145 -7.12 -2.93 10.08
C PRO A 145 -6.19 -3.77 10.98
N TYR A 146 -6.65 -4.17 12.18
CA TYR A 146 -5.84 -4.94 13.15
C TYR A 146 -6.01 -6.45 12.99
N ALA A 147 -7.09 -6.88 12.35
CA ALA A 147 -7.28 -8.22 11.83
C ALA A 147 -7.82 -8.06 10.42
N PRO A 148 -7.20 -8.63 9.36
CA PRO A 148 -7.61 -8.40 7.97
C PRO A 148 -9.02 -8.94 7.73
N GLU A 149 -10.04 -8.15 8.08
CA GLU A 149 -11.43 -8.57 8.23
C GLU A 149 -12.36 -7.46 7.74
N ILE A 150 -13.31 -7.84 6.89
CA ILE A 150 -14.40 -6.99 6.43
C ILE A 150 -15.70 -7.47 7.08
N LEU A 151 -16.41 -6.54 7.70
CA LEU A 151 -17.73 -6.78 8.29
C LEU A 151 -18.80 -6.09 7.44
N ILE A 152 -19.82 -6.84 7.05
CA ILE A 152 -20.98 -6.35 6.30
C ILE A 152 -22.21 -6.57 7.18
N TYR A 153 -22.91 -5.49 7.53
CA TYR A 153 -24.13 -5.55 8.34
C TYR A 153 -25.31 -5.01 7.54
N SER A 154 -26.34 -5.83 7.37
CA SER A 154 -27.55 -5.52 6.63
C SER A 154 -28.56 -4.73 7.47
N ASP A 155 -29.52 -4.11 6.79
CA ASP A 155 -30.67 -3.50 7.47
C ASP A 155 -31.49 -4.52 8.28
N HIS A 156 -31.51 -5.78 7.84
CA HIS A 156 -32.17 -6.85 8.59
C HIS A 156 -31.46 -7.07 9.93
N PHE A 157 -30.12 -7.12 9.94
CA PHE A 157 -29.34 -7.25 11.17
C PHE A 157 -29.62 -6.11 12.16
N PHE A 158 -29.69 -4.87 11.67
CA PHE A 158 -30.00 -3.71 12.51
C PHE A 158 -31.40 -3.82 13.14
N LYS A 159 -32.40 -4.20 12.33
CA LYS A 159 -33.78 -4.40 12.81
C LYS A 159 -33.89 -5.56 13.79
N SER A 160 -33.26 -6.70 13.51
CA SER A 160 -33.33 -7.90 14.37
C SER A 160 -32.67 -7.69 15.73
N ASN A 161 -31.66 -6.82 15.80
CA ASN A 161 -30.92 -6.55 17.03
C ASN A 161 -31.35 -5.24 17.74
N GLY A 162 -32.33 -4.51 17.19
CA GLY A 162 -32.82 -3.27 17.78
C GLY A 162 -31.77 -2.16 17.86
N VAL A 163 -30.85 -2.11 16.90
CA VAL A 163 -29.75 -1.14 16.82
C VAL A 163 -29.84 -0.31 15.54
N THR A 164 -29.34 0.92 15.56
CA THR A 164 -29.21 1.76 14.36
C THR A 164 -27.84 1.60 13.71
N LYS A 165 -27.73 1.97 12.44
CA LYS A 165 -26.47 1.98 11.68
C LYS A 165 -25.41 2.86 12.37
N GLU A 166 -25.81 3.99 12.93
CA GLU A 166 -24.94 4.94 13.65
C GLU A 166 -24.42 4.34 14.96
N GLN A 167 -25.26 3.59 15.69
CA GLN A 167 -24.87 2.92 16.93
C GLN A 167 -23.81 1.83 16.64
N VAL A 168 -24.01 1.04 15.59
CA VAL A 168 -23.05 0.01 15.18
C VAL A 168 -21.74 0.62 14.66
N ARG A 169 -21.81 1.69 13.84
CA ARG A 169 -20.63 2.45 13.41
C ARG A 169 -19.82 2.93 14.61
N LYS A 170 -20.48 3.57 15.58
CA LYS A 170 -19.81 4.08 16.78
C LYS A 170 -19.18 2.96 17.60
N ALA A 171 -19.90 1.84 17.80
CA ALA A 171 -19.38 0.71 18.55
C ALA A 171 -18.12 0.11 17.87
N PHE A 172 -18.12 0.05 16.54
CA PHE A 172 -16.97 -0.40 15.76
C PHE A 172 -15.77 0.56 15.92
N GLU A 173 -15.98 1.87 15.82
CA GLU A 173 -14.94 2.88 16.03
C GLU A 173 -14.36 2.82 17.45
N ASP A 174 -15.21 2.71 18.48
CA ASP A 174 -14.79 2.57 19.87
C ASP A 174 -13.97 1.28 20.09
N HIS A 175 -14.32 0.19 19.39
CA HIS A 175 -13.58 -1.06 19.43
C HIS A 175 -12.21 -0.95 18.77
N LEU A 176 -12.13 -0.35 17.58
CA LEU A 176 -10.86 -0.09 16.90
C LEU A 176 -9.95 0.81 17.74
N ALA A 177 -10.49 1.83 18.40
CA ALA A 177 -9.72 2.71 19.28
C ALA A 177 -9.11 1.94 20.47
N LYS A 178 -9.83 0.97 21.04
CA LYS A 178 -9.29 0.11 22.11
C LYS A 178 -8.19 -0.81 21.60
N ILE A 179 -8.39 -1.46 20.45
CA ILE A 179 -7.35 -2.31 19.85
C ILE A 179 -6.12 -1.46 19.53
N LYS A 180 -6.31 -0.26 18.95
CA LYS A 180 -5.23 0.70 18.71
C LYS A 180 -4.43 0.97 19.97
N ALA A 181 -5.10 1.32 21.07
CA ALA A 181 -4.45 1.62 22.34
C ALA A 181 -3.70 0.40 22.93
N GLN A 182 -4.24 -0.82 22.78
CA GLN A 182 -3.56 -2.04 23.21
C GLN A 182 -2.32 -2.33 22.37
N VAL A 183 -2.44 -2.25 21.04
CA VAL A 183 -1.32 -2.40 20.11
C VAL A 183 -0.25 -1.34 20.36
N GLU A 184 -0.64 -0.10 20.66
CA GLU A 184 0.27 0.99 21.02
C GLU A 184 0.96 0.75 22.37
N ALA A 185 0.25 0.23 23.37
CA ALA A 185 0.83 -0.12 24.66
C ALA A 185 1.83 -1.28 24.55
N GLU A 186 1.53 -2.30 23.75
CA GLU A 186 2.47 -3.38 23.40
C GLU A 186 3.65 -2.83 22.56
N LYS A 187 3.40 -1.82 21.72
CA LYS A 187 4.45 -1.13 20.97
C LYS A 187 5.38 -0.34 21.90
N ALA A 188 4.86 0.32 22.92
CA ALA A 188 5.64 1.09 23.89
C ALA A 188 6.49 0.22 24.82
N ALA A 189 6.18 -1.07 24.97
CA ALA A 189 7.04 -2.05 25.64
C ALA A 189 8.31 -2.31 24.79
N ASN A 190 9.31 -1.45 25.00
CA ASN A 190 10.56 -1.35 24.25
C ASN A 190 11.32 -2.69 24.19
N THR A 191 11.15 -3.43 23.09
CA THR A 191 12.10 -4.48 22.70
C THR A 191 12.77 -4.01 21.43
N THR A 192 14.00 -3.51 21.56
CA THR A 192 14.84 -3.15 20.41
C THR A 192 15.00 -4.39 19.54
N VAL A 193 14.42 -4.38 18.34
CA VAL A 193 14.57 -5.48 17.38
C VAL A 193 16.04 -5.54 16.97
N LYS A 194 16.65 -6.72 17.03
CA LYS A 194 18.04 -6.90 16.58
C LYS A 194 18.08 -6.70 15.06
N VAL A 195 18.80 -5.69 14.61
CA VAL A 195 18.95 -5.39 13.18
C VAL A 195 20.06 -6.26 12.56
N PRO A 196 19.79 -7.09 11.54
CA PRO A 196 20.82 -7.83 10.82
C PRO A 196 21.78 -6.90 10.07
N ALA A 197 22.98 -7.41 9.74
CA ALA A 197 23.94 -6.65 8.93
C ALA A 197 23.40 -6.47 7.51
N ALA A 198 23.71 -5.34 6.89
CA ALA A 198 23.39 -5.12 5.48
C ALA A 198 23.97 -6.26 4.61
N PRO A 199 23.24 -6.70 3.57
CA PRO A 199 23.76 -7.68 2.63
C PRO A 199 25.10 -7.25 2.05
N LYS A 200 25.99 -8.21 1.79
CA LYS A 200 27.28 -7.94 1.15
C LYS A 200 27.18 -8.17 -0.35
N GLY A 201 27.62 -7.18 -1.13
CA GLY A 201 27.85 -7.33 -2.56
C GLY A 201 29.16 -8.05 -2.88
N SER A 202 29.53 -8.06 -4.15
CA SER A 202 30.82 -8.60 -4.59
C SER A 202 32.00 -7.66 -4.34
N GLY A 203 31.75 -6.45 -3.82
CA GLY A 203 32.78 -5.43 -3.60
C GLY A 203 33.23 -4.71 -4.88
N VAL A 204 32.52 -4.90 -5.99
CA VAL A 204 32.86 -4.27 -7.28
C VAL A 204 32.41 -2.81 -7.39
N TYR A 205 31.39 -2.41 -6.61
CA TYR A 205 30.87 -1.06 -6.64
C TYR A 205 31.89 -0.06 -6.12
N LYS A 206 31.97 1.08 -6.82
CA LYS A 206 32.74 2.25 -6.40
C LYS A 206 31.86 3.49 -6.61
N PRO A 207 31.79 4.42 -5.64
CA PRO A 207 31.07 5.68 -5.82
C PRO A 207 31.63 6.52 -6.97
N ALA A 208 30.86 7.51 -7.42
CA ALA A 208 31.36 8.50 -8.37
C ALA A 208 32.59 9.23 -7.77
N SER A 209 33.65 9.38 -8.57
CA SER A 209 34.91 9.97 -8.12
C SER A 209 34.89 11.50 -8.07
N SER A 210 33.92 12.13 -8.72
CA SER A 210 33.77 13.58 -8.84
C SER A 210 32.30 13.95 -9.09
N ASN A 211 31.94 15.18 -8.74
CA ASN A 211 30.64 15.77 -9.09
C ASN A 211 30.51 16.06 -10.60
N SER A 212 31.63 16.16 -11.33
CA SER A 212 31.63 16.28 -12.79
C SER A 212 31.78 14.92 -13.44
N VAL A 213 30.79 14.55 -14.26
CA VAL A 213 30.72 13.29 -15.00
C VAL A 213 31.79 13.19 -16.09
N ASP A 214 32.37 12.01 -16.24
CA ASP A 214 33.22 11.63 -17.37
C ASP A 214 32.58 10.44 -18.11
N LEU A 215 32.09 10.68 -19.33
CA LEU A 215 31.39 9.66 -20.13
C LEU A 215 32.31 8.51 -20.56
N ASN A 216 33.63 8.71 -20.60
CA ASN A 216 34.59 7.65 -20.95
C ASN A 216 34.88 6.72 -19.77
N ASN A 217 34.62 7.20 -18.55
CA ASN A 217 34.91 6.49 -17.31
C ASN A 217 33.74 6.65 -16.31
N LEU A 218 32.53 6.33 -16.76
CA LEU A 218 31.33 6.39 -15.91
C LEU A 218 31.43 5.36 -14.77
N GLN A 219 31.23 5.87 -13.56
CA GLN A 219 31.31 5.10 -12.34
C GLN A 219 30.39 5.71 -11.29
N GLY A 220 29.76 4.87 -10.49
CA GLY A 220 28.88 5.29 -9.40
C GLY A 220 27.41 5.11 -9.76
N MET A 221 26.56 5.32 -8.76
CA MET A 221 25.11 5.34 -8.93
C MET A 221 24.65 6.77 -9.16
N TYR A 222 23.73 6.92 -10.11
CA TYR A 222 23.11 8.17 -10.49
C TYR A 222 21.60 8.03 -10.43
N TYR A 223 20.93 9.11 -10.07
CA TYR A 223 19.48 9.16 -9.96
C TYR A 223 18.96 10.45 -10.56
N GLY A 224 17.78 10.39 -11.13
CA GLY A 224 16.99 11.56 -11.49
C GLY A 224 15.52 11.19 -11.40
N PHE A 225 14.66 12.14 -11.74
CA PHE A 225 13.24 11.89 -11.73
C PHE A 225 12.58 12.51 -12.96
N ARG A 226 11.45 11.92 -13.31
CA ARG A 226 10.51 12.49 -14.28
C ARG A 226 9.11 12.53 -13.67
N PRO A 227 8.34 13.59 -13.94
CA PRO A 227 6.98 13.68 -13.45
C PRO A 227 6.08 12.67 -14.16
N ASP A 228 5.25 11.99 -13.39
CA ASP A 228 4.16 11.13 -13.83
C ASP A 228 2.85 11.83 -13.46
N TYR A 229 2.45 12.79 -14.31
CA TYR A 229 1.39 13.74 -14.01
C TYR A 229 0.01 13.11 -13.80
N ASP A 230 -0.24 11.94 -14.39
CA ASP A 230 -1.48 11.20 -14.19
C ASP A 230 -1.33 10.05 -13.18
N GLY A 231 -0.12 9.81 -12.67
CA GLY A 231 0.16 8.80 -11.66
C GLY A 231 -0.11 7.38 -12.14
N SER A 232 0.01 7.13 -13.45
CA SER A 232 -0.30 5.83 -14.07
C SER A 232 0.88 4.85 -14.03
N GLU A 233 2.10 5.36 -13.88
CA GLU A 233 3.32 4.56 -13.96
C GLU A 233 3.94 4.32 -12.58
N CYS A 234 4.20 5.38 -11.83
CA CYS A 234 4.95 5.36 -10.58
C CYS A 234 4.27 6.19 -9.47
N GLY A 235 3.18 6.88 -9.80
CA GLY A 235 2.33 7.53 -8.82
C GLY A 235 2.78 8.95 -8.42
N GLY A 236 3.39 9.67 -9.36
CA GLY A 236 3.71 11.09 -9.24
C GLY A 236 5.12 11.46 -9.70
N MET A 237 6.14 10.81 -9.16
CA MET A 237 7.54 10.99 -9.58
C MET A 237 8.17 9.64 -9.87
N CYS A 238 8.60 9.43 -11.11
CA CYS A 238 9.27 8.21 -11.50
C CYS A 238 10.76 8.43 -11.35
N TRP A 239 11.41 7.59 -10.54
CA TRP A 239 12.84 7.67 -10.29
C TRP A 239 13.60 6.84 -11.32
N ASP A 240 14.51 7.50 -12.02
CA ASP A 240 15.39 6.89 -13.01
C ASP A 240 16.78 6.69 -12.37
N ILE A 241 17.12 5.43 -12.08
CA ILE A 241 18.34 5.06 -11.37
C ILE A 241 19.27 4.25 -12.28
N TYR A 242 20.53 4.67 -12.37
CA TYR A 242 21.57 4.00 -13.15
C TYR A 242 22.82 3.81 -12.31
N THR A 243 23.26 2.57 -12.13
CA THR A 243 24.52 2.26 -11.44
C THR A 243 25.57 1.77 -12.43
N PHE A 244 26.58 2.58 -12.68
CA PHE A 244 27.72 2.24 -13.53
C PHE A 244 28.83 1.60 -12.70
N LEU A 245 29.24 0.41 -13.13
CA LEU A 245 30.21 -0.46 -12.46
C LEU A 245 31.48 -0.62 -13.31
N PRO A 246 32.63 -0.95 -12.69
CA PRO A 246 33.85 -1.28 -13.42
C PRO A 246 33.65 -2.35 -14.50
N GLY A 247 34.42 -2.26 -15.58
CA GLY A 247 34.34 -3.21 -16.70
C GLY A 247 33.15 -2.99 -17.63
N LYS A 248 32.65 -1.74 -17.71
CA LYS A 248 31.48 -1.34 -18.54
C LYS A 248 30.23 -2.17 -18.22
N LYS A 249 29.98 -2.36 -16.93
CA LYS A 249 28.76 -3.00 -16.42
C LYS A 249 27.80 -1.95 -15.90
N ILE A 250 26.51 -2.22 -16.02
CA ILE A 250 25.44 -1.33 -15.58
C ILE A 250 24.31 -2.12 -14.92
N VAL A 251 23.75 -1.53 -13.87
CA VAL A 251 22.47 -1.93 -13.27
C VAL A 251 21.50 -0.77 -13.47
N THR A 252 20.31 -1.06 -13.98
CA THR A 252 19.23 -0.08 -14.21
C THR A 252 18.12 -0.32 -13.20
N GLY A 253 17.61 0.74 -12.58
CA GLY A 253 16.67 0.69 -11.46
C GLY A 253 17.36 0.51 -10.10
N GLN A 254 16.53 0.37 -9.06
CA GLN A 254 16.99 0.13 -7.69
C GLN A 254 17.78 -1.19 -7.58
N PRO A 255 18.93 -1.23 -6.87
CA PRO A 255 19.61 -2.48 -6.56
C PRO A 255 18.74 -3.39 -5.69
N ALA A 256 18.72 -4.69 -6.00
CA ALA A 256 17.76 -5.65 -5.43
C ALA A 256 17.89 -5.89 -3.91
N ASN A 257 19.04 -5.55 -3.32
CA ASN A 257 19.35 -5.89 -1.92
C ASN A 257 19.73 -4.66 -1.07
N GLY A 258 19.39 -3.46 -1.53
CA GLY A 258 19.64 -2.20 -0.82
C GLY A 258 20.43 -1.20 -1.64
N GLY A 259 21.47 -0.62 -1.05
CA GLY A 259 22.39 0.29 -1.71
C GLY A 259 23.28 -0.38 -2.76
N PRO A 260 23.96 0.40 -3.61
CA PRO A 260 24.81 -0.09 -4.68
C PRO A 260 26.01 -0.93 -4.19
N GLU A 261 26.44 -0.77 -2.94
CA GLU A 261 27.45 -1.62 -2.30
C GLU A 261 27.02 -3.09 -2.11
N THR A 262 25.71 -3.37 -2.21
CA THR A 262 25.14 -4.71 -2.09
C THR A 262 25.14 -5.48 -3.42
N ILE A 263 25.45 -4.79 -4.54
CA ILE A 263 25.43 -5.39 -5.87
C ILE A 263 26.46 -6.51 -5.98
N ASN A 264 26.02 -7.65 -6.50
CA ASN A 264 26.85 -8.79 -6.83
C ASN A 264 26.48 -9.30 -8.21
N CYS A 265 27.28 -8.99 -9.24
CA CYS A 265 26.99 -9.39 -10.62
C CYS A 265 27.01 -10.90 -10.92
N THR A 266 27.36 -11.75 -9.96
CA THR A 266 27.12 -13.21 -10.08
C THR A 266 25.71 -13.58 -9.61
N LYS A 267 25.16 -12.78 -8.69
CA LYS A 267 23.80 -12.74 -8.11
C LYS A 267 22.76 -12.07 -9.01
N ASP A 268 23.09 -10.84 -9.34
CA ASP A 268 22.19 -9.80 -9.81
C ASP A 268 22.36 -9.57 -11.31
N THR A 269 21.36 -8.91 -11.91
CA THR A 269 21.37 -8.59 -13.34
C THR A 269 22.28 -7.39 -13.63
N CYS A 270 23.57 -7.65 -13.82
CA CYS A 270 24.51 -6.65 -14.34
C CYS A 270 24.68 -6.81 -15.85
N ARG A 271 24.24 -5.82 -16.62
CA ARG A 271 24.34 -5.84 -18.09
C ARG A 271 25.61 -5.15 -18.55
N SER A 272 26.12 -5.53 -19.72
CA SER A 272 27.20 -4.78 -20.36
C SER A 272 26.60 -3.55 -21.05
N TYR A 273 27.35 -2.44 -21.11
CA TYR A 273 26.94 -1.27 -21.88
C TYR A 273 28.06 -0.76 -22.79
N THR A 274 27.68 -0.05 -23.83
CA THR A 274 28.58 0.71 -24.70
C THR A 274 28.07 2.13 -24.87
N ILE A 275 29.00 3.08 -25.00
CA ILE A 275 28.69 4.46 -25.37
C ILE A 275 29.38 4.74 -26.70
N SER A 276 28.62 5.16 -27.70
CA SER A 276 29.13 5.58 -29.00
C SER A 276 28.44 6.88 -29.41
N GLY A 277 29.23 7.95 -29.51
CA GLY A 277 28.69 9.31 -29.69
C GLY A 277 27.76 9.67 -28.53
N ASN A 278 26.51 10.01 -28.85
CA ASN A 278 25.47 10.37 -27.89
C ASN A 278 24.51 9.21 -27.55
N LYS A 279 24.91 7.96 -27.80
CA LYS A 279 24.06 6.78 -27.58
C LYS A 279 24.67 5.85 -26.54
N LEU A 280 23.88 5.53 -25.51
CA LEU A 280 24.11 4.47 -24.54
C LEU A 280 23.35 3.23 -25.00
N SER A 281 24.05 2.14 -25.28
CA SER A 281 23.44 0.85 -25.63
C SER A 281 23.67 -0.14 -24.51
N ILE A 282 22.58 -0.71 -23.98
CA ILE A 282 22.63 -1.69 -22.88
C ILE A 282 22.31 -3.07 -23.46
N GLN A 283 23.15 -4.06 -23.17
CA GLN A 283 22.99 -5.42 -23.67
C GLN A 283 21.62 -5.99 -23.30
N GLY A 284 20.85 -6.45 -24.29
CA GLY A 284 19.51 -7.00 -24.09
C GLY A 284 18.47 -5.96 -23.65
N GLY A 285 18.72 -4.68 -23.88
CA GLY A 285 17.82 -3.58 -23.55
C GLY A 285 17.73 -2.52 -24.64
N SER A 286 17.07 -1.41 -24.30
CA SER A 286 16.89 -0.26 -25.18
C SER A 286 18.18 0.54 -25.35
N THR A 287 18.24 1.28 -26.45
CA THR A 287 19.25 2.33 -26.66
C THR A 287 18.70 3.64 -26.11
N HIS A 288 19.51 4.32 -25.32
CA HIS A 288 19.18 5.60 -24.70
C HIS A 288 20.09 6.70 -25.27
N THR A 289 19.61 7.92 -25.30
CA THR A 289 20.47 9.09 -25.51
C THR A 289 21.26 9.37 -24.24
N ILE A 290 22.53 9.74 -24.39
CA ILE A 290 23.41 10.08 -23.27
C ILE A 290 24.24 11.31 -23.61
N LYS A 291 24.30 12.26 -22.68
CA LYS A 291 25.12 13.47 -22.82
C LYS A 291 25.58 13.96 -21.45
N LYS A 292 26.58 14.83 -21.45
CA LYS A 292 27.02 15.59 -20.28
C LYS A 292 26.58 17.04 -20.47
N VAL A 293 25.84 17.60 -19.50
CA VAL A 293 25.40 19.00 -19.50
C VAL A 293 25.80 19.62 -18.18
N ASN A 294 26.57 20.71 -18.19
CA ASN A 294 27.02 21.42 -16.99
C ASN A 294 27.67 20.53 -15.91
N GLY A 295 28.40 19.48 -16.32
CA GLY A 295 29.00 18.53 -15.38
C GLY A 295 28.10 17.35 -14.99
N ARG A 296 26.78 17.44 -15.21
CA ARG A 296 25.81 16.40 -14.86
C ARG A 296 25.56 15.42 -16.01
N LEU A 297 25.17 14.21 -15.64
CA LEU A 297 24.84 13.15 -16.58
C LEU A 297 23.39 13.37 -17.03
N VAL A 298 23.13 13.26 -18.32
CA VAL A 298 21.76 13.32 -18.84
C VAL A 298 21.52 12.09 -19.69
N ILE A 299 20.46 11.34 -19.36
CA ILE A 299 20.01 10.16 -20.12
C ILE A 299 18.55 10.39 -20.50
N ASP A 300 18.23 10.30 -21.80
CA ASP A 300 16.87 10.55 -22.33
C ASP A 300 16.25 11.87 -21.85
N ASP A 301 17.07 12.92 -21.89
CA ASP A 301 16.74 14.28 -21.44
C ASP A 301 16.43 14.42 -19.94
N ILE A 302 16.66 13.38 -19.14
CA ILE A 302 16.57 13.39 -17.68
C ILE A 302 17.95 13.70 -17.10
N GLU A 303 18.05 14.80 -16.37
CA GLU A 303 19.26 15.17 -15.65
C GLU A 303 19.41 14.29 -14.40
N LEU A 304 20.57 13.65 -14.26
CA LEU A 304 20.88 12.72 -13.19
C LEU A 304 22.00 13.27 -12.30
N GLU A 305 21.81 13.11 -11.00
CA GLU A 305 22.76 13.45 -9.96
C GLU A 305 23.45 12.21 -9.41
N ALA A 306 24.70 12.35 -9.00
CA ALA A 306 25.46 11.25 -8.42
C ALA A 306 25.00 11.00 -6.97
N VAL A 307 24.69 9.75 -6.64
CA VAL A 307 24.37 9.37 -5.26
C VAL A 307 25.63 9.41 -4.41
N LYS A 308 25.57 10.22 -3.35
CA LYS A 308 26.69 10.39 -2.42
C LYS A 308 26.73 9.27 -1.38
N PRO A 309 27.94 8.81 -0.98
CA PRO A 309 28.09 7.88 0.13
C PRO A 309 27.50 8.43 1.42
N VAL A 310 26.73 7.61 2.12
CA VAL A 310 26.21 7.93 3.45
C VAL A 310 27.12 7.32 4.53
N LYS A 311 27.28 8.04 5.65
CA LYS A 311 28.07 7.56 6.80
C LYS A 311 27.42 6.32 7.42
N ASN A 312 28.23 5.33 7.76
CA ASN A 312 27.77 4.17 8.53
C ASN A 312 27.16 4.61 9.86
N ASP A 313 26.09 3.92 10.26
CA ASP A 313 25.32 4.18 11.46
C ASP A 313 24.76 5.62 11.53
N GLN A 314 24.52 6.24 10.36
CA GLN A 314 23.80 7.50 10.27
C GLN A 314 22.49 7.41 11.06
N LYS A 315 22.30 8.34 12.00
CA LYS A 315 21.07 8.43 12.78
C LYS A 315 20.12 9.41 12.10
N LEU A 316 18.87 8.99 12.01
CA LEU A 316 17.73 9.79 11.60
C LEU A 316 16.89 10.10 12.83
N SER A 317 16.30 11.29 12.83
CA SER A 317 15.33 11.70 13.83
C SER A 317 14.28 12.57 13.16
N GLY A 318 13.05 12.46 13.64
CA GLY A 318 11.92 13.22 13.12
C GLY A 318 10.98 12.37 12.28
N THR A 319 9.95 13.02 11.79
CA THR A 319 8.87 12.42 11.01
C THR A 319 9.02 12.81 9.56
N TYR A 320 9.03 11.79 8.70
CA TYR A 320 9.31 11.88 7.28
C TYR A 320 8.07 11.44 6.52
N THR A 321 7.63 12.25 5.57
CA THR A 321 6.40 12.01 4.84
C THR A 321 6.68 11.90 3.34
N TYR A 322 6.22 10.80 2.75
CA TYR A 322 6.14 10.58 1.32
C TYR A 322 4.67 10.63 0.91
N ARG A 323 4.37 11.25 -0.23
CA ARG A 323 3.01 11.32 -0.79
C ARG A 323 3.04 10.87 -2.24
N GLY A 324 2.09 10.02 -2.61
CA GLY A 324 1.88 9.59 -4.00
C GLY A 324 0.42 9.73 -4.40
N PHE A 325 0.15 9.64 -5.69
CA PHE A 325 -1.20 9.68 -6.24
C PHE A 325 -1.32 8.84 -7.50
N SER A 326 -2.54 8.44 -7.85
CA SER A 326 -2.85 7.80 -9.13
C SER A 326 -4.16 8.37 -9.66
N GLY A 327 -4.19 8.70 -10.95
CA GLY A 327 -5.27 9.44 -11.61
C GLY A 327 -5.16 10.96 -11.42
N LEU A 328 -5.76 11.70 -12.35
CA LEU A 328 -5.87 13.16 -12.25
C LEU A 328 -6.83 13.54 -11.12
N ILE A 329 -6.29 14.08 -10.03
CA ILE A 329 -7.05 14.57 -8.87
C ILE A 329 -8.06 15.62 -9.34
N GLY A 330 -9.35 15.39 -9.10
CA GLY A 330 -10.44 16.30 -9.45
C GLY A 330 -10.95 16.24 -10.89
N ILE A 331 -10.32 15.45 -11.78
CA ILE A 331 -10.76 15.27 -13.18
C ILE A 331 -11.18 13.83 -13.44
N SER A 332 -10.38 12.86 -12.98
CA SER A 332 -10.70 11.44 -13.13
C SER A 332 -11.52 10.96 -11.94
N GLY A 333 -12.68 10.34 -12.21
CA GLY A 333 -13.44 9.67 -11.16
C GLY A 333 -12.63 8.48 -10.63
N GLY A 334 -12.14 8.55 -9.40
CA GLY A 334 -11.31 7.49 -8.80
C GLY A 334 -9.81 7.81 -8.73
N ALA A 335 -9.42 9.09 -8.79
CA ALA A 335 -8.07 9.48 -8.40
C ALA A 335 -7.85 9.14 -6.91
N THR A 336 -6.76 8.46 -6.59
CA THR A 336 -6.40 8.09 -5.21
C THR A 336 -5.10 8.77 -4.83
N SER A 337 -5.01 9.31 -3.62
CA SER A 337 -3.73 9.72 -3.05
C SER A 337 -3.40 8.88 -1.84
N TRP A 338 -2.13 8.80 -1.50
CA TRP A 338 -1.68 8.16 -0.28
C TRP A 338 -0.55 8.96 0.33
N SER A 339 -0.39 8.77 1.63
CA SER A 339 0.70 9.33 2.40
C SER A 339 1.30 8.19 3.21
N THR A 340 2.62 8.05 3.14
CA THR A 340 3.38 7.20 4.06
C THR A 340 4.18 8.10 4.97
N THR A 341 4.05 7.89 6.28
CA THR A 341 4.79 8.63 7.29
C THR A 341 5.68 7.65 8.05
N ILE A 342 6.97 7.93 8.12
CA ILE A 342 7.93 7.18 8.94
C ILE A 342 8.56 8.12 9.96
N THR A 343 8.45 7.78 11.23
CA THR A 343 9.07 8.51 12.33
C THR A 343 10.28 7.73 12.80
N PHE A 344 11.46 8.32 12.61
CA PHE A 344 12.71 7.78 13.12
C PHE A 344 13.05 8.40 14.49
N LYS A 345 13.54 7.56 15.39
CA LYS A 345 14.02 7.97 16.72
C LYS A 345 15.54 7.86 16.78
N ALA A 346 16.16 8.72 17.58
CA ALA A 346 17.62 8.80 17.72
C ALA A 346 18.24 7.50 18.27
N ASP A 347 17.46 6.68 18.98
CA ASP A 347 17.87 5.37 19.49
C ASP A 347 18.02 4.30 18.39
N GLY A 348 17.67 4.59 17.14
CA GLY A 348 17.72 3.64 16.03
C GLY A 348 16.43 2.84 15.84
N THR A 349 15.31 3.27 16.43
CA THR A 349 13.98 2.70 16.18
C THR A 349 13.17 3.54 15.19
N PHE A 350 12.15 2.94 14.60
CA PHE A 350 11.21 3.62 13.72
C PHE A 350 9.78 3.13 13.91
N GLU A 351 8.84 4.01 13.55
CA GLU A 351 7.41 3.73 13.42
C GLU A 351 6.95 4.19 12.05
N SER A 352 6.21 3.37 11.31
CA SER A 352 5.72 3.68 9.98
C SER A 352 4.22 3.50 9.91
N ASP A 353 3.54 4.55 9.45
CA ASP A 353 2.11 4.60 9.22
C ASP A 353 1.85 4.83 7.73
N HIS A 354 1.10 3.92 7.12
CA HIS A 354 0.63 4.09 5.75
C HIS A 354 -0.83 4.52 5.76
N MET A 355 -1.15 5.67 5.17
CA MET A 355 -2.50 6.21 5.09
C MET A 355 -2.93 6.38 3.63
N MET A 356 -3.96 5.64 3.23
CA MET A 356 -4.64 5.85 1.95
C MET A 356 -5.70 6.94 2.10
N ILE A 357 -5.63 7.97 1.25
CA ILE A 357 -6.60 9.06 1.18
C ILE A 357 -7.43 8.87 -0.10
N GLY A 358 -8.70 8.48 0.06
CA GLY A 358 -9.59 8.19 -1.05
C GLY A 358 -10.00 9.41 -1.88
N SER A 359 -10.47 9.17 -3.10
CA SER A 359 -10.91 10.15 -4.11
C SER A 359 -11.87 11.21 -3.56
N VAL A 360 -11.50 12.49 -3.73
CA VAL A 360 -12.41 13.63 -3.65
C VAL A 360 -13.21 13.72 -4.93
N ASN A 361 -14.52 13.50 -4.84
CA ASN A 361 -15.48 13.92 -5.86
C ASN A 361 -16.62 14.66 -5.13
N GLY A 362 -16.43 15.96 -4.88
CA GLY A 362 -17.47 16.87 -4.38
C GLY A 362 -18.10 16.57 -3.00
N GLY A 363 -17.60 15.58 -2.27
CA GLY A 363 -18.04 15.22 -0.91
C GLY A 363 -16.83 14.80 -0.09
N ALA A 364 -16.92 14.97 1.23
CA ALA A 364 -15.83 14.87 2.21
C ALA A 364 -14.81 13.75 1.94
N PRO A 365 -13.50 13.97 2.20
CA PRO A 365 -12.47 12.96 2.03
C PRO A 365 -12.82 11.71 2.84
N THR A 366 -13.01 10.58 2.16
CA THR A 366 -13.13 9.29 2.86
C THR A 366 -11.72 8.82 3.20
N THR A 367 -11.32 8.99 4.47
CA THR A 367 -10.15 8.33 5.06
C THR A 367 -10.43 6.84 5.16
N GLY A 368 -10.27 6.12 4.04
CA GLY A 368 -10.83 4.78 3.87
C GLY A 368 -9.93 3.61 4.28
N ALA A 369 -8.61 3.81 4.38
CA ALA A 369 -7.72 2.74 4.82
C ALA A 369 -6.43 3.32 5.42
N SER A 370 -6.34 3.34 6.75
CA SER A 370 -5.02 3.26 7.39
C SER A 370 -4.53 1.83 7.16
N GLY A 371 -3.40 1.68 6.48
CA GLY A 371 -2.61 0.46 6.52
C GLY A 371 -2.15 0.15 7.95
N SER A 372 -1.70 -1.08 8.18
CA SER A 372 -1.17 -1.50 9.47
C SER A 372 0.02 -0.61 9.85
N SER A 373 -0.05 0.04 11.02
CA SER A 373 1.10 0.73 11.58
C SER A 373 2.17 -0.29 11.96
N THR A 374 3.36 -0.18 11.39
CA THR A 374 4.50 -1.08 11.66
C THR A 374 5.56 -0.34 12.48
N SER A 375 6.39 -1.10 13.18
CA SER A 375 7.51 -0.52 13.91
C SER A 375 8.65 -1.51 14.02
N GLY A 376 9.84 -1.00 14.29
CA GLY A 376 11.04 -1.81 14.30
C GLY A 376 12.28 -1.03 14.70
N SER A 377 13.43 -1.63 14.40
CA SER A 377 14.75 -1.02 14.52
C SER A 377 15.37 -0.92 13.14
N TYR A 378 16.22 0.08 12.93
CA TYR A 378 16.94 0.25 11.67
C TYR A 378 18.44 0.41 11.88
N ARG A 379 19.18 0.16 10.80
CA ARG A 379 20.59 0.51 10.69
C ARG A 379 20.90 0.94 9.27
N ILE A 380 21.73 1.97 9.15
CA ILE A 380 22.25 2.43 7.85
C ILE A 380 23.71 2.01 7.74
N THR A 381 24.07 1.36 6.63
CA THR A 381 25.47 1.02 6.29
C THR A 381 25.67 1.42 4.84
N GLY A 382 26.59 2.35 4.56
CA GLY A 382 26.69 2.98 3.24
C GLY A 382 25.33 3.53 2.81
N ASN A 383 24.93 3.22 1.58
CA ASN A 383 23.66 3.64 0.99
C ASN A 383 22.57 2.56 1.14
N THR A 384 22.66 1.72 2.17
CA THR A 384 21.65 0.71 2.51
C THR A 384 21.03 1.02 3.86
N ILE A 385 19.69 1.10 3.91
CA ILE A 385 18.94 1.05 5.16
C ILE A 385 18.36 -0.34 5.36
N VAL A 386 18.68 -0.96 6.50
CA VAL A 386 18.09 -2.24 6.93
C VAL A 386 17.00 -1.93 7.93
N LEU A 387 15.76 -2.27 7.60
CA LEU A 387 14.58 -2.13 8.46
C LEU A 387 14.24 -3.51 9.03
N ALA A 388 14.41 -3.69 10.34
CA ALA A 388 14.05 -4.92 11.04
C ALA A 388 12.76 -4.69 11.84
N TYR A 389 11.68 -5.30 11.39
CA TYR A 389 10.35 -5.14 11.95
C TYR A 389 10.11 -6.08 13.14
N ARG A 390 9.14 -5.74 13.99
CA ARG A 390 8.79 -6.55 15.17
C ARG A 390 8.24 -7.94 14.83
N ASP A 391 7.64 -8.11 13.66
CA ASP A 391 7.19 -9.42 13.14
C ASP A 391 8.35 -10.28 12.61
N LYS A 392 9.60 -9.82 12.79
CA LYS A 392 10.85 -10.44 12.36
C LYS A 392 11.10 -10.38 10.85
N THR A 393 10.27 -9.68 10.08
CA THR A 393 10.59 -9.35 8.69
C THR A 393 11.74 -8.35 8.64
N VAL A 394 12.52 -8.42 7.56
CA VAL A 394 13.68 -7.58 7.34
C VAL A 394 13.66 -7.11 5.90
N GLU A 395 13.71 -5.80 5.70
CA GLU A 395 13.79 -5.16 4.40
C GLU A 395 15.13 -4.45 4.27
N ASN A 396 15.74 -4.53 3.08
CA ASN A 396 16.98 -3.85 2.75
C ASN A 396 16.69 -2.91 1.60
N GLU A 397 16.66 -1.62 1.89
CA GLU A 397 16.28 -0.60 0.93
C GLU A 397 17.47 0.27 0.54
N LEU A 398 17.43 0.77 -0.70
CA LEU A 398 18.31 1.84 -1.12
C LEU A 398 18.09 3.05 -0.22
N PHE A 399 19.16 3.66 0.26
CA PHE A 399 19.12 4.83 1.12
C PHE A 399 20.13 5.89 0.67
N PHE A 400 19.68 7.13 0.54
CA PHE A 400 20.58 8.28 0.45
C PHE A 400 19.88 9.57 0.88
N ILE A 401 20.69 10.55 1.26
CA ILE A 401 20.24 11.91 1.57
C ILE A 401 20.35 12.72 0.27
N GLN A 402 19.31 13.48 -0.03
CA GLN A 402 19.23 14.29 -1.24
C GLN A 402 20.17 15.50 -1.12
N ASP A 403 20.77 15.92 -2.23
CA ASP A 403 21.86 16.92 -2.19
C ASP A 403 21.34 18.32 -1.80
N GLY A 404 22.04 19.01 -0.91
CA GLY A 404 21.68 20.37 -0.46
C GLY A 404 20.65 20.48 0.67
N ALA A 405 20.00 19.37 1.07
CA ALA A 405 19.15 19.31 2.24
C ALA A 405 19.95 18.86 3.47
N SER A 406 19.54 19.28 4.67
CA SER A 406 19.85 18.51 5.89
C SER A 406 19.33 17.08 5.73
N ALA A 407 19.48 16.19 6.72
CA ALA A 407 18.76 14.90 6.68
C ALA A 407 17.22 15.04 6.71
N SER A 408 16.66 16.18 6.29
CA SER A 408 15.25 16.48 6.08
C SER A 408 14.68 15.89 4.80
N GLU A 409 15.50 15.65 3.77
CA GLU A 409 15.07 15.03 2.50
C GLU A 409 15.86 13.76 2.24
N ILE A 410 15.18 12.62 2.28
CA ILE A 410 15.78 11.30 2.17
C ILE A 410 15.08 10.46 1.12
N GLN A 411 15.86 9.61 0.47
CA GLN A 411 15.35 8.55 -0.39
C GLN A 411 15.39 7.22 0.37
N ILE A 412 14.28 6.49 0.38
CA ILE A 412 14.21 5.09 0.83
C ILE A 412 13.55 4.27 -0.29
N GLY A 413 14.32 3.40 -0.95
CA GLY A 413 13.91 2.72 -2.16
C GLY A 413 13.55 3.73 -3.26
N GLU A 414 12.38 3.58 -3.86
CA GLU A 414 11.84 4.53 -4.85
C GLU A 414 11.03 5.68 -4.21
N ASN A 415 10.94 5.73 -2.88
CA ASN A 415 10.13 6.73 -2.19
C ASN A 415 10.98 7.91 -1.71
N TYR A 416 10.52 9.11 -2.06
CA TYR A 416 11.10 10.39 -1.63
C TYR A 416 10.36 10.92 -0.40
N PHE A 417 11.05 10.97 0.73
CA PHE A 417 10.49 11.46 1.96
C PHE A 417 11.08 12.81 2.34
N ARG A 418 10.23 13.68 2.91
CA ARG A 418 10.64 14.95 3.49
C ARG A 418 10.08 15.15 4.89
N THR A 419 10.84 15.81 5.77
CA THR A 419 10.31 16.30 7.04
C THR A 419 9.34 17.45 6.80
N GLU A 420 8.24 17.52 7.57
CA GLU A 420 7.31 18.65 7.51
C GLU A 420 7.85 19.91 8.18
#